data_AF-A0A963HWN1-F1
#
_entry.id   AF-A0A963HWN1-F1
#
_cell.length_a   1.000
_cell.length_b   1.000
_cell.length_c   1.000
_cell.angle_alpha   90.00
_cell.angle_beta   90.00
_cell.angle_gamma   90.00
#
_symmetry.space_group_name_H-M   'P 1'
#
loop_
_entity.id
_entity.type
_entity.pdbx_description
1 polymer ?
#
loop_
_entity_poly.entity_id
_entity_poly.type
_entity_poly.pdbx_seq_one_letter_code
_entity_poly.pdbx_strand_id
1 'polypeptide(L)'
;MQPTQEMDVTRVDQMLAVSLELSSKSWKVGLHDGRRERASIYTLKQEVAGARLGAAIELIEQTRARWALGKDARVEVIYEAGQDGFWIARALEGRGYAVRVVDPASIPVERH
;
A
#
# COMPACT_ATOMS: atom_id res chain seq x y z
N MET A 1 23.13 -18.00 29.82
CA MET A 1 23.44 -16.83 28.97
C MET A 1 22.28 -16.66 28.00
N GLN A 2 21.75 -15.45 27.87
CA GLN A 2 20.53 -15.08 27.13
C GLN A 2 20.67 -15.31 25.60
N PRO A 3 19.55 -15.29 24.86
CA PRO A 3 19.17 -14.00 24.27
C PRO A 3 17.79 -13.53 24.75
N THR A 4 17.76 -12.30 25.24
CA THR A 4 16.59 -11.43 25.29
C THR A 4 16.07 -11.28 23.87
N GLN A 5 14.81 -11.67 23.62
CA GLN A 5 14.13 -11.22 22.42
C GLN A 5 13.82 -9.74 22.64
N GLU A 6 14.68 -8.89 22.10
CA GLU A 6 14.50 -7.46 22.08
C GLU A 6 13.27 -7.18 21.22
N MET A 7 12.12 -7.02 21.86
CA MET A 7 10.93 -6.51 21.20
C MET A 7 11.23 -5.06 20.87
N ASP A 8 11.60 -4.82 19.60
CA ASP A 8 11.53 -3.49 19.00
C ASP A 8 10.08 -3.04 19.12
N VAL A 9 9.75 -2.39 20.23
CA VAL A 9 8.55 -1.58 20.36
C VAL A 9 8.80 -0.36 19.51
N THR A 10 8.68 -0.56 18.20
CA THR A 10 8.62 0.51 17.22
C THR A 10 7.55 1.45 17.76
N ARG A 11 7.96 2.67 18.13
CA ARG A 11 7.02 3.75 18.43
C ARG A 11 6.02 3.71 17.28
N VAL A 12 4.74 3.48 17.56
CA VAL A 12 3.73 3.35 16.50
C VAL A 12 3.51 4.75 15.94
N ASP A 13 4.49 5.24 15.18
CA ASP A 13 4.33 6.36 14.28
C ASP A 13 3.09 6.02 13.46
N GLN A 14 2.13 6.94 13.42
CA GLN A 14 0.88 6.68 12.73
C GLN A 14 1.20 6.29 11.28
N MET A 15 0.58 5.22 10.80
CA MET A 15 0.88 4.67 9.48
C MET A 15 -0.43 4.41 8.75
N LEU A 16 -0.40 4.58 7.42
CA LEU A 16 -1.45 4.12 6.53
C LEU A 16 -0.87 2.99 5.66
N ALA A 17 -1.30 1.75 5.93
CA ALA A 17 -1.06 0.62 5.04
C ALA A 17 -2.00 0.72 3.84
N VAL A 18 -1.45 0.56 2.64
CA VAL A 18 -2.19 0.60 1.38
C VAL A 18 -1.90 -0.66 0.57
N SER A 19 -2.91 -1.45 0.24
CA SER A 19 -2.78 -2.56 -0.70
C SER A 19 -3.35 -2.17 -2.06
N LEU A 20 -2.61 -2.37 -3.15
CA LEU A 20 -3.14 -2.22 -4.51
C LEU A 20 -3.24 -3.58 -5.20
N GLU A 21 -4.45 -3.91 -5.65
CA GLU A 21 -4.71 -5.02 -6.57
C GLU A 21 -4.87 -4.43 -7.96
N LEU A 22 -3.91 -4.70 -8.85
CA LEU A 22 -3.85 -4.08 -10.17
C LEU A 22 -4.48 -4.98 -11.23
N SER A 23 -5.41 -4.46 -12.01
CA SER A 23 -5.87 -5.07 -13.25
C SER A 23 -5.91 -4.06 -14.40
N SER A 24 -6.08 -4.56 -15.62
CA SER A 24 -6.14 -3.72 -16.82
C SER A 24 -7.33 -2.74 -16.81
N LYS A 25 -8.45 -3.10 -16.16
CA LYS A 25 -9.70 -2.32 -16.15
C LYS A 25 -9.97 -1.61 -14.83
N SER A 26 -9.48 -2.14 -13.72
CA SER A 26 -9.76 -1.57 -12.41
C SER A 26 -8.67 -1.87 -11.40
N TRP A 27 -8.45 -0.96 -10.46
CA TRP A 27 -7.58 -1.20 -9.31
C TRP A 27 -8.41 -1.28 -8.05
N LYS A 28 -8.15 -2.26 -7.18
CA LYS A 28 -8.68 -2.22 -5.82
C LYS A 28 -7.66 -1.59 -4.89
N VAL A 29 -8.11 -0.70 -4.02
CA VAL A 29 -7.29 -0.01 -3.03
C VAL A 29 -7.82 -0.37 -1.64
N GLY A 30 -7.03 -1.10 -0.87
CA GLY A 30 -7.28 -1.38 0.55
C GLY A 30 -6.51 -0.40 1.42
N LEU A 31 -7.14 0.14 2.45
CA LEU A 31 -6.58 1.15 3.36
C LEU A 31 -6.80 0.72 4.81
N HIS A 32 -5.76 0.76 5.63
CA HIS A 32 -5.83 0.44 7.07
C HIS A 32 -4.75 1.17 7.88
N ASP A 33 -5.06 1.55 9.12
CA ASP A 33 -4.15 2.29 10.00
C ASP A 33 -3.73 1.53 11.28
N GLY A 34 -3.97 0.22 11.31
CA GLY A 34 -3.74 -0.66 12.45
C GLY A 34 -4.76 -0.53 13.59
N ARG A 35 -5.74 0.38 13.49
CA ARG A 35 -6.67 0.70 14.60
C ARG A 35 -8.13 0.33 14.32
N ARG A 36 -8.51 0.22 13.04
CA ARG A 36 -9.89 -0.11 12.62
C ARG A 36 -10.13 -1.62 12.60
N GLU A 37 -11.36 -2.04 12.83
CA GLU A 37 -11.75 -3.46 12.74
C GLU A 37 -11.54 -4.02 11.33
N ARG A 38 -11.79 -3.20 10.28
CA ARG A 38 -11.71 -3.62 8.88
C ARG A 38 -11.03 -2.59 8.02
N ALA A 39 -10.40 -3.06 6.94
CA ALA A 39 -9.84 -2.19 5.92
C ALA A 39 -10.97 -1.55 5.10
N SER A 40 -10.78 -0.28 4.73
CA SER A 40 -11.64 0.34 3.72
C SER A 40 -11.16 -0.09 2.34
N ILE A 41 -12.07 -0.60 1.51
CA ILE A 41 -11.77 -1.09 0.17
C ILE A 41 -12.50 -0.24 -0.86
N TYR A 42 -11.77 0.26 -1.85
CA TYR A 42 -12.28 1.05 -2.96
C TYR A 42 -11.91 0.42 -4.30
N THR A 43 -12.74 0.62 -5.32
CA THR A 43 -12.44 0.18 -6.69
C THR A 43 -12.35 1.40 -7.61
N LEU A 44 -11.19 1.58 -8.22
CA LEU A 44 -10.88 2.65 -9.16
C LEU A 44 -11.02 2.12 -10.58
N LYS A 45 -11.80 2.82 -11.43
CA LYS A 45 -12.21 2.38 -12.77
C LYS A 45 -11.89 3.38 -13.87
N GLN A 46 -10.98 4.34 -13.62
CA GLN A 46 -10.55 5.30 -14.63
C GLN A 46 -10.02 4.54 -15.85
N GLU A 47 -10.28 5.04 -17.06
CA GLU A 47 -9.98 4.29 -18.30
C GLU A 47 -8.48 4.03 -18.53
N VAL A 48 -7.63 4.98 -18.13
CA VAL A 48 -6.18 4.91 -18.31
C VAL A 48 -5.46 4.70 -16.99
N ALA A 49 -4.39 3.89 -17.00
CA ALA A 49 -3.67 3.52 -15.79
C ALA A 49 -3.08 4.73 -15.03
N GLY A 50 -2.60 5.75 -15.75
CA GLY A 50 -2.13 7.00 -15.13
C GLY A 50 -3.22 7.75 -14.36
N ALA A 51 -4.46 7.75 -14.86
CA ALA A 51 -5.59 8.35 -14.17
C ALA A 51 -6.04 7.52 -12.96
N ARG A 52 -5.94 6.18 -13.04
CA ARG A 52 -6.15 5.32 -11.86
C ARG A 52 -5.11 5.59 -10.78
N LEU A 53 -3.85 5.76 -11.16
CA LEU A 53 -2.79 6.14 -10.21
C LEU A 53 -3.08 7.48 -9.54
N GLY A 54 -3.46 8.50 -10.32
CA GLY A 54 -3.86 9.80 -9.78
C GLY A 54 -5.00 9.69 -8.76
N ALA A 55 -6.04 8.91 -9.09
CA ALA A 55 -7.16 8.67 -8.18
C ALA A 55 -6.77 7.86 -6.93
N ALA A 56 -5.84 6.92 -7.04
CA ALA A 56 -5.32 6.17 -5.89
C ALA A 56 -4.58 7.10 -4.92
N ILE A 57 -3.72 7.97 -5.45
CA ILE A 57 -3.00 8.98 -4.66
C ILE A 57 -3.99 9.90 -3.94
N GLU A 58 -4.96 10.44 -4.68
CA GLU A 58 -5.98 11.32 -4.11
C GLU A 58 -6.76 10.64 -2.97
N LEU A 59 -7.15 9.37 -3.17
CA LEU A 59 -7.84 8.57 -2.17
C LEU A 59 -6.98 8.37 -0.91
N ILE A 60 -5.67 8.11 -1.06
CA ILE A 60 -4.74 7.97 0.06
C ILE A 60 -4.67 9.29 0.84
N GLU A 61 -4.49 10.44 0.17
CA GLU A 61 -4.43 11.76 0.82
C GLU A 61 -5.72 12.08 1.58
N GLN A 62 -6.88 11.90 0.93
CA GLN A 62 -8.18 12.13 1.55
C GLN A 62 -8.37 11.23 2.77
N THR A 63 -7.90 9.98 2.69
CA THR A 63 -7.98 9.03 3.81
C THR A 63 -7.09 9.46 4.97
N ARG A 64 -5.85 9.89 4.73
CA ARG A 64 -4.98 10.42 5.78
C ARG A 64 -5.62 11.58 6.53
N ALA A 65 -6.17 12.54 5.78
CA ALA A 65 -6.87 13.69 6.35
C ALA A 65 -8.10 13.27 7.15
N ARG A 66 -8.98 12.43 6.56
CA ARG A 66 -10.22 11.95 7.18
C ARG A 66 -9.95 11.15 8.45
N TRP A 67 -8.85 10.41 8.49
CA TRP A 67 -8.49 9.54 9.62
C TRP A 67 -7.59 10.22 10.65
N ALA A 68 -7.29 11.51 10.45
CA ALA A 68 -6.42 12.30 11.32
C ALA A 68 -5.05 11.64 11.58
N LEU A 69 -4.54 10.92 10.56
CA LEU A 69 -3.17 10.41 10.57
C LEU A 69 -2.28 11.63 10.40
N GLY A 70 -1.52 12.00 11.44
CA GLY A 70 -0.73 13.22 11.48
C GLY A 70 0.12 13.44 10.23
N LYS A 71 0.62 14.66 10.01
CA LYS A 71 1.36 15.01 8.77
C LYS A 71 2.58 14.12 8.52
N ASP A 72 3.19 13.61 9.58
CA ASP A 72 4.36 12.72 9.53
C ASP A 72 3.98 11.24 9.43
N ALA A 73 2.69 10.93 9.27
CA ALA A 73 2.23 9.56 9.17
C ALA A 73 2.78 8.90 7.90
N ARG A 74 3.47 7.78 8.07
CA ARG A 74 4.07 7.05 6.96
C ARG A 74 2.98 6.39 6.13
N VAL A 75 3.20 6.32 4.82
CA VAL A 75 2.35 5.54 3.92
C VAL A 75 3.18 4.44 3.29
N GLU A 76 2.75 3.22 3.55
CA GLU A 76 3.37 2.00 3.07
C GLU A 76 2.43 1.36 2.03
N VAL A 77 2.85 1.32 0.77
CA VAL A 77 2.07 0.76 -0.33
C VAL A 77 2.62 -0.61 -0.71
N ILE A 78 1.75 -1.62 -0.85
CA ILE A 78 2.11 -2.96 -1.31
C ILE A 78 1.28 -3.39 -2.51
N TYR A 79 1.92 -4.02 -3.50
CA TYR A 79 1.24 -4.66 -4.62
C TYR A 79 2.11 -5.72 -5.31
N GLU A 80 1.48 -6.63 -6.02
CA GLU A 80 2.15 -7.65 -6.82
C GLU A 80 2.53 -7.08 -8.20
N ALA A 81 3.81 -7.21 -8.59
CA ALA A 81 4.23 -6.79 -9.92
C ALA A 81 3.68 -7.72 -11.00
N GLY A 82 2.85 -7.16 -11.90
CA GLY A 82 2.61 -7.73 -13.22
C GLY A 82 3.70 -7.34 -14.23
N GLN A 83 3.54 -7.75 -15.49
CA GLN A 83 4.48 -7.48 -16.61
C GLN A 83 4.90 -6.00 -16.75
N ASP A 84 4.02 -5.05 -16.41
CA ASP A 84 4.27 -3.61 -16.55
C ASP A 84 4.33 -2.87 -15.20
N GLY A 85 4.61 -3.58 -14.08
CA GLY A 85 4.29 -3.10 -12.73
C GLY A 85 5.21 -2.02 -12.12
N PHE A 86 6.45 -1.84 -12.56
CA PHE A 86 7.44 -1.05 -11.81
C PHE A 86 7.30 0.48 -11.96
N TRP A 87 6.65 0.98 -13.00
CA TRP A 87 6.47 2.44 -13.16
C TRP A 87 5.55 3.02 -12.08
N ILE A 88 4.62 2.21 -11.53
CA ILE A 88 3.74 2.59 -10.43
C ILE A 88 4.57 2.81 -9.16
N ALA A 89 5.46 1.87 -8.83
CA ALA A 89 6.39 2.00 -7.71
C ALA A 89 7.22 3.27 -7.87
N ARG A 90 7.88 3.47 -9.01
CA ARG A 90 8.68 4.68 -9.24
C ARG A 90 7.87 5.97 -9.11
N ALA A 91 6.63 5.99 -9.58
CA ALA A 91 5.77 7.16 -9.48
C ALA A 91 5.28 7.45 -8.04
N LEU A 92 5.09 6.41 -7.24
CA LEU A 92 4.70 6.51 -5.82
C LEU A 92 5.91 6.86 -4.93
N GLU A 93 7.05 6.23 -5.15
CA GLU A 93 8.32 6.55 -4.48
C GLU A 93 8.76 7.98 -4.75
N GLY A 94 8.61 8.46 -5.99
CA GLY A 94 8.87 9.86 -6.36
C GLY A 94 7.97 10.87 -5.63
N ARG A 95 6.92 10.42 -4.93
CA ARG A 95 6.03 11.22 -4.08
C ARG A 95 6.29 11.02 -2.58
N GLY A 96 7.31 10.24 -2.23
CA GLY A 96 7.70 9.99 -0.83
C GLY A 96 6.94 8.85 -0.16
N TYR A 97 6.17 8.05 -0.90
CA TYR A 97 5.59 6.82 -0.34
C TYR A 97 6.64 5.72 -0.28
N ALA A 98 6.61 4.93 0.78
CA ALA A 98 7.34 3.67 0.82
C ALA A 98 6.55 2.63 0.04
N VAL A 99 7.21 1.93 -0.89
CA VAL A 99 6.55 0.98 -1.79
C VAL A 99 7.23 -0.38 -1.71
N ARG A 100 6.44 -1.43 -1.51
CA ARG A 100 6.87 -2.82 -1.58
C ARG A 100 6.19 -3.50 -2.75
N VAL A 101 7.00 -3.88 -3.74
CA VAL A 101 6.55 -4.70 -4.85
C VAL A 101 6.81 -6.15 -4.50
N VAL A 102 5.76 -6.98 -4.56
CA VAL A 102 5.86 -8.42 -4.32
C VAL A 102 6.05 -9.12 -5.65
N ASP A 103 7.06 -9.97 -5.73
CA ASP A 103 7.30 -10.85 -6.86
C ASP A 103 6.41 -12.11 -6.73
N PRO A 104 5.59 -12.46 -7.75
CA PRO A 104 4.70 -13.62 -7.69
C PRO A 104 5.44 -14.94 -7.42
N ALA A 105 6.64 -15.09 -7.98
CA ALA A 105 7.46 -16.30 -7.83
C ALA A 105 8.07 -16.43 -6.42
N SER A 106 8.01 -15.37 -5.61
CA SER A 106 8.47 -15.34 -4.23
C SER A 106 7.41 -15.83 -3.23
N ILE A 107 6.17 -16.08 -3.67
CA ILE A 107 5.10 -16.64 -2.84
C ILE A 107 5.13 -18.18 -2.98
N PRO A 108 5.37 -18.94 -1.90
CA PRO A 108 5.29 -20.40 -1.94
C PRO A 108 3.84 -20.80 -2.27
N VAL A 109 3.65 -21.37 -3.45
CA VAL A 109 2.39 -22.02 -3.85
C VAL A 109 2.63 -23.52 -3.86
N GLU A 110 1.67 -24.31 -3.38
CA GLU A 110 1.70 -25.77 -3.56
C GLU A 110 1.66 -26.06 -5.06
N ARG A 111 2.71 -26.72 -5.57
CA ARG A 111 2.81 -27.16 -6.97
C ARG A 111 2.61 -28.68 -6.94
N HIS A 112 1.47 -29.14 -7.44
CA HIS A 112 1.14 -30.56 -7.55
C HIS A 112 1.72 -31.16 -8.84
#